data_AF-A0A5E4ZWA8-F1
#
_entry.id   AF-A0A5E4ZWA8-F1
#
_cell.length_a   1.000
_cell.length_b   1.000
_cell.length_c   1.000
_cell.angle_alpha   90.00
_cell.angle_beta   90.00
_cell.angle_gamma   90.00
#
_symmetry.space_group_name_H-M   'P 1'
#
loop_
_entity.id
_entity.type
_entity.pdbx_description
1 polymer ?
#
loop_
_entity_poly.entity_id
_entity_poly.type
_entity_poly.pdbx_seq_one_letter_code
_entity_poly.pdbx_strand_id
1 'polypeptide(L)'
;MTSHASPPSDASHPAPPAPDSITPNPAERPTCWDLALAFGTVGATGFGGVLPWARRMLVDQRRWLTDREFAELLPLAQLLPGPNVANIATVLGRRFQGPRGAAAAVSGLYFCPTIVIILIGFAYAKWGQTPLVQHLLSGLMPAATGLVIATSVRLLAGLKRHWTTLAFAAATFLGSFVFGLPLLLVLGVLGPCAILSAYRLERLDKLDRQRHQGDATP
;
A
#
# COMPACT_ATOMS: atom_id res chain seq x y z
N MET A 1 0.64 -35.39 70.21
CA MET A 1 1.78 -34.75 69.51
C MET A 1 1.96 -35.44 68.18
N THR A 2 1.20 -35.04 67.16
CA THR A 2 1.34 -35.54 65.78
C THR A 2 1.49 -34.31 64.89
N SER A 3 2.75 -34.08 64.50
CA SER A 3 3.20 -32.95 63.69
C SER A 3 2.66 -33.08 62.27
N HIS A 4 1.66 -32.28 61.91
CA HIS A 4 1.22 -32.10 60.53
C HIS A 4 2.24 -31.18 59.82
N ALA A 5 3.16 -31.79 59.06
CA ALA A 5 4.04 -31.06 58.15
C ALA A 5 3.29 -30.81 56.83
N SER A 6 3.10 -29.55 56.48
CA SER A 6 2.63 -29.09 55.17
C SER A 6 3.63 -29.49 54.08
N PRO A 7 3.19 -29.84 52.85
CA PRO A 7 4.10 -30.02 51.74
C PRO A 7 4.76 -28.68 51.34
N PRO A 8 6.03 -28.69 50.88
CA PRO A 8 6.73 -27.49 50.46
C PRO A 8 6.09 -26.89 49.20
N SER A 9 5.94 -25.57 49.22
CA SER A 9 5.61 -24.72 48.06
C SER A 9 6.72 -24.84 47.02
N ASP A 10 6.57 -25.81 46.11
CA ASP A 10 7.55 -26.06 45.07
C ASP A 10 7.28 -25.20 43.83
N ALA A 11 8.37 -24.57 43.38
CA ALA A 11 8.66 -24.11 42.03
C ALA A 11 7.63 -23.25 41.28
N SER A 12 7.87 -21.94 41.34
CA SER A 12 8.13 -21.08 40.18
C SER A 12 8.13 -21.75 38.79
N HIS A 13 6.98 -22.14 38.26
CA HIS A 13 6.78 -22.23 36.83
C HIS A 13 6.33 -20.84 36.35
N PRO A 14 7.18 -20.04 35.67
CA PRO A 14 6.65 -18.90 34.95
C PRO A 14 5.64 -19.45 33.94
N ALA A 15 4.40 -18.98 34.02
CA ALA A 15 3.39 -19.25 33.02
C ALA A 15 4.00 -18.95 31.64
N PRO A 16 3.75 -19.79 30.61
CA PRO A 16 4.20 -19.48 29.26
C PRO A 16 3.73 -18.05 28.90
N PRO A 17 4.58 -17.21 28.30
CA PRO A 17 4.20 -15.85 27.94
C PRO A 17 2.91 -15.94 27.11
N ALA A 18 1.87 -15.27 27.59
CA ALA A 18 0.63 -15.13 26.84
C ALA A 18 0.98 -14.62 25.44
N PRO A 19 0.35 -15.14 24.37
CA PRO A 19 0.64 -14.68 23.01
C PRO A 19 0.49 -13.17 22.95
N ASP A 20 1.58 -12.50 22.59
CA ASP A 20 1.78 -11.06 22.44
C ASP A 20 0.48 -10.26 22.42
N SER A 21 0.00 -9.87 23.60
CA SER A 21 -0.98 -8.80 23.67
C SER A 21 -0.33 -7.59 23.04
N ILE A 22 -0.85 -7.16 21.89
CA ILE A 22 -0.45 -5.96 21.13
C ILE A 22 -0.69 -4.74 22.01
N THR A 23 0.17 -4.57 23.01
CA THR A 23 0.17 -3.45 23.93
C THR A 23 1.06 -2.41 23.27
N PRO A 24 0.49 -1.28 22.82
CA PRO A 24 1.29 -0.23 22.22
C PRO A 24 2.34 0.22 23.23
N ASN A 25 3.61 0.30 22.78
CA ASN A 25 4.71 0.81 23.60
C ASN A 25 4.28 2.17 24.21
N PRO A 26 4.30 2.34 25.54
CA PRO A 26 3.76 3.52 26.23
C PRO A 26 4.38 4.86 25.83
N ALA A 27 5.54 4.86 25.16
CA ALA A 27 6.36 6.05 24.96
C ALA A 27 5.86 7.06 23.90
N GLU A 28 5.02 6.68 22.93
CA GLU A 28 4.59 7.63 21.88
C GLU A 28 3.16 7.34 21.38
N ARG A 29 2.15 7.58 22.23
CA ARG A 29 0.77 7.66 21.73
C ARG A 29 0.64 8.97 20.93
N PRO A 30 0.38 8.91 19.61
CA PRO A 30 0.31 10.13 18.80
C PRO A 30 -0.88 10.98 19.24
N THR A 31 -0.65 12.28 19.35
CA THR A 31 -1.72 13.21 19.65
C THR A 31 -2.66 13.34 18.45
N CYS A 32 -3.85 13.92 18.66
CA CYS A 32 -4.77 14.21 17.55
C CYS A 32 -4.12 15.10 16.49
N TRP A 33 -3.22 16.00 16.90
CA TRP A 33 -2.47 16.87 16.00
C TRP A 33 -1.44 16.10 15.17
N ASP A 34 -0.71 15.17 15.80
CA ASP A 34 0.26 14.32 15.09
C ASP A 34 -0.44 13.46 14.04
N LEU A 35 -1.61 12.91 14.38
CA LEU A 35 -2.46 12.17 13.45
C LEU A 35 -2.90 13.05 12.28
N ALA A 36 -3.42 14.25 12.56
CA ALA A 36 -3.87 15.19 11.54
C ALA A 36 -2.73 15.60 10.59
N LEU A 37 -1.54 15.92 11.12
CA LEU A 37 -0.38 16.28 10.33
C LEU A 37 0.17 15.11 9.52
N ALA A 38 0.26 13.91 10.10
CA ALA A 38 0.75 12.73 9.41
C ALA A 38 -0.16 12.36 8.23
N PHE A 39 -1.46 12.25 8.47
CA PHE A 39 -2.42 11.93 7.41
C PHE A 39 -2.58 13.08 6.41
N GLY A 40 -2.48 14.33 6.84
CA GLY A 40 -2.48 15.48 5.93
C GLY A 40 -1.26 15.49 5.01
N THR A 41 -0.08 15.14 5.53
CA THR A 41 1.13 14.97 4.72
C THR A 41 0.94 13.85 3.70
N VAL A 42 0.42 12.69 4.12
CA VAL A 42 0.13 11.57 3.23
C VAL A 42 -0.87 11.95 2.13
N GLY A 43 -1.90 12.73 2.46
CA GLY A 43 -2.87 13.27 1.51
C GLY A 43 -2.23 14.23 0.50
N ALA A 44 -1.35 15.12 0.96
CA ALA A 44 -0.63 16.08 0.12
C ALA A 44 0.45 15.45 -0.77
N THR A 45 1.07 14.35 -0.34
CA THR A 45 2.17 13.68 -1.07
C THR A 45 1.71 12.46 -1.87
N GLY A 46 0.41 12.21 -2.00
CA GLY A 46 -0.18 11.00 -2.59
C GLY A 46 0.04 10.76 -4.11
N PHE A 47 1.01 11.44 -4.73
CA PHE A 47 1.33 11.27 -6.15
C PHE A 47 1.78 9.83 -6.45
N GLY A 48 1.15 9.20 -7.45
CA GLY A 48 1.40 7.80 -7.82
C GLY A 48 0.71 6.76 -6.91
N GLY A 49 -0.12 7.21 -5.96
CA GLY A 49 -0.90 6.36 -5.07
C GLY A 49 -0.67 6.70 -3.61
N VAL A 50 -1.75 6.88 -2.84
CA VAL A 50 -1.67 7.31 -1.43
C VAL A 50 -1.23 6.17 -0.49
N LEU A 51 -1.53 4.92 -0.83
CA LEU A 51 -1.31 3.77 0.05
C LEU A 51 0.18 3.47 0.34
N PRO A 52 1.11 3.48 -0.65
CA PRO A 52 2.54 3.32 -0.36
C PRO A 52 3.09 4.42 0.56
N TRP A 53 2.64 5.66 0.38
CA TRP A 53 2.99 6.78 1.26
C TRP A 53 2.43 6.59 2.67
N ALA A 54 1.19 6.14 2.79
CA ALA A 54 0.58 5.79 4.08
C ALA A 54 1.38 4.68 4.78
N ARG A 55 1.71 3.58 4.10
CA ARG A 55 2.54 2.51 4.67
C ARG A 55 3.88 3.04 5.16
N ARG A 56 4.61 3.75 4.29
CA ARG A 56 5.93 4.31 4.64
C ARG A 56 5.85 5.26 5.84
N MET A 57 4.82 6.12 5.89
CA MET A 57 4.60 7.02 7.01
C MET A 57 4.32 6.23 8.30
N LEU A 58 3.41 5.27 8.26
CA LEU A 58 2.93 4.53 9.43
C LEU A 58 3.94 3.50 9.96
N VAL A 59 4.65 2.83 9.07
CA VAL A 59 5.57 1.73 9.40
C VAL A 59 7.01 2.23 9.51
N ASP A 60 7.53 2.89 8.48
CA ASP A 60 8.96 3.22 8.42
C ASP A 60 9.30 4.50 9.19
N GLN A 61 8.51 5.57 9.01
CA GLN A 61 8.83 6.90 9.54
C GLN A 61 8.34 7.08 10.98
N ARG A 62 7.04 6.88 11.22
CA ARG A 62 6.42 7.09 12.54
C ARG A 62 6.44 5.84 13.41
N ARG A 63 6.62 4.65 12.82
CA ARG A 63 6.64 3.36 13.53
C ARG A 63 5.42 3.13 14.43
N TRP A 64 4.27 3.68 14.04
CA TRP A 64 2.99 3.49 14.72
C TRP A 64 2.39 2.11 14.48
N LEU A 65 2.81 1.45 13.39
CA LEU A 65 2.44 0.09 13.03
C LEU A 65 3.69 -0.68 12.65
N THR A 66 3.74 -1.95 13.02
CA THR A 66 4.66 -2.92 12.42
C THR A 66 4.19 -3.33 11.03
N ASP A 67 5.06 -3.92 10.22
CA ASP A 67 4.67 -4.51 8.93
C ASP A 67 3.51 -5.49 9.06
N ARG A 68 3.51 -6.29 10.13
CA ARG A 68 2.45 -7.27 10.41
C ARG A 68 1.12 -6.58 10.73
N GLU A 69 1.12 -5.60 11.63
CA GLU A 69 -0.10 -4.86 11.95
C GLU A 69 -0.66 -4.11 10.75
N PHE A 70 0.20 -3.57 9.88
CA PHE A 70 -0.26 -2.94 8.64
C PHE A 70 -0.86 -3.96 7.68
N ALA A 71 -0.26 -5.15 7.54
CA ALA A 71 -0.78 -6.23 6.72
C ALA A 71 -2.11 -6.81 7.24
N GLU A 72 -2.36 -6.74 8.55
CA GLU A 72 -3.64 -7.11 9.15
C GLU A 72 -4.69 -5.98 9.01
N LEU A 73 -4.27 -4.72 9.08
CA LEU A 73 -5.15 -3.55 8.98
C LEU A 73 -5.63 -3.28 7.55
N LEU A 74 -4.78 -3.49 6.54
CA LEU A 74 -5.12 -3.18 5.15
C LEU A 74 -6.34 -3.99 4.63
N PRO A 75 -6.43 -5.32 4.82
CA PRO A 75 -7.61 -6.10 4.45
C PRO A 75 -8.87 -5.60 5.15
N LEU A 76 -8.79 -5.27 6.44
CA LEU A 76 -9.91 -4.69 7.17
C LEU A 76 -10.38 -3.38 6.54
N ALA A 77 -9.44 -2.49 6.19
CA ALA A 77 -9.74 -1.24 5.52
C ALA A 77 -10.37 -1.42 4.13
N GLN A 78 -10.07 -2.51 3.42
CA GLN A 78 -10.64 -2.86 2.12
C GLN A 78 -12.06 -3.46 2.21
N LEU A 79 -12.44 -4.01 3.37
CA LEU A 79 -13.81 -4.47 3.60
C LEU A 79 -14.79 -3.31 3.77
N LEU A 80 -14.31 -2.14 4.24
CA LEU A 80 -15.15 -0.95 4.39
C LEU A 80 -15.32 -0.25 3.03
N PRO A 81 -16.54 0.20 2.68
CA PRO A 81 -16.74 0.99 1.48
C PRO A 81 -16.02 2.33 1.61
N GLY A 82 -15.23 2.70 0.58
CA GLY A 82 -14.54 3.99 0.50
C GLY A 82 -13.03 3.87 0.25
N PRO A 83 -12.30 4.99 0.34
CA PRO A 83 -10.86 5.01 0.09
C PRO A 83 -10.10 4.26 1.20
N ASN A 84 -9.30 3.26 0.82
CA ASN A 84 -8.54 2.42 1.78
C ASN A 84 -7.76 3.23 2.82
N VAL A 85 -7.07 4.31 2.40
CA VAL A 85 -6.27 5.14 3.32
C VAL A 85 -7.14 5.93 4.30
N ALA A 86 -8.35 6.34 3.91
CA ALA A 86 -9.29 7.00 4.81
C ALA A 86 -9.85 6.02 5.86
N ASN A 87 -10.09 4.77 5.46
CA ASN A 87 -10.50 3.70 6.37
C ASN A 87 -9.37 3.39 7.38
N ILE A 88 -8.11 3.29 6.91
CA ILE A 88 -6.93 3.18 7.77
C ILE A 88 -6.82 4.36 8.73
N ALA A 89 -6.98 5.60 8.24
CA ALA A 89 -6.94 6.81 9.07
C ALA A 89 -8.01 6.78 10.16
N THR A 90 -9.22 6.35 9.81
CA THR A 90 -10.35 6.23 10.74
C THR A 90 -10.07 5.21 11.83
N VAL A 91 -9.66 4.00 11.45
CA VAL A 91 -9.41 2.90 12.41
C VAL A 91 -8.22 3.23 13.31
N LEU A 92 -7.13 3.72 12.71
CA LEU A 92 -5.91 4.05 13.45
C LEU A 92 -6.11 5.26 14.37
N GLY A 93 -6.78 6.30 13.89
CA GLY A 93 -7.14 7.47 14.72
C GLY A 93 -8.04 7.08 15.89
N ARG A 94 -8.99 6.15 15.66
CA ARG A 94 -9.82 5.59 16.72
C ARG A 94 -9.03 4.77 17.73
N ARG A 95 -8.06 3.98 17.26
CA ARG A 95 -7.19 3.15 18.10
C ARG A 95 -6.35 3.99 19.08
N PHE A 96 -5.82 5.13 18.64
CA PHE A 96 -4.95 5.95 19.49
C PHE A 96 -5.68 6.95 20.39
N GLN A 97 -6.62 7.72 19.82
CA GLN A 97 -7.24 8.86 20.51
C GLN A 97 -8.78 8.79 20.49
N GLY A 98 -9.35 7.61 20.25
CA GLY A 98 -10.80 7.40 20.20
C GLY A 98 -11.49 8.17 19.06
N PRO A 99 -12.77 8.51 19.18
CA PRO A 99 -13.52 9.15 18.10
C PRO A 99 -12.94 10.50 17.67
N ARG A 100 -12.30 11.23 18.61
CA ARG A 100 -11.61 12.50 18.31
C ARG A 100 -10.38 12.29 17.44
N GLY A 101 -9.63 11.22 17.68
CA GLY A 101 -8.49 10.84 16.84
C GLY A 101 -8.90 10.42 15.43
N ALA A 102 -10.00 9.66 15.31
CA ALA A 102 -10.56 9.27 14.01
C ALA A 102 -10.95 10.50 13.19
N ALA A 103 -11.66 11.45 13.81
CA ALA A 103 -12.04 12.70 13.17
C ALA A 103 -10.81 13.52 12.76
N ALA A 104 -9.79 13.64 13.63
CA ALA A 104 -8.57 14.38 13.34
C ALA A 104 -7.72 13.76 12.22
N ALA A 105 -7.59 12.43 12.19
CA ALA A 105 -6.84 11.74 11.14
C ALA A 105 -7.51 11.90 9.76
N VAL A 106 -8.83 11.71 9.69
CA VAL A 106 -9.60 11.86 8.45
C VAL A 106 -9.66 13.32 8.01
N SER A 107 -9.87 14.26 8.93
CA SER A 107 -9.87 15.68 8.59
C SER A 107 -8.49 16.11 8.11
N GLY A 108 -7.41 15.69 8.75
CA GLY A 108 -6.05 15.92 8.29
C GLY A 108 -5.84 15.45 6.85
N LEU A 109 -6.22 14.19 6.57
CA LEU A 109 -6.09 13.55 5.25
C LEU A 109 -6.70 14.38 4.11
N TYR A 110 -7.86 14.98 4.33
CA TYR A 110 -8.58 15.72 3.28
C TYR A 110 -8.36 17.23 3.34
N PHE A 111 -8.36 17.81 4.53
CA PHE A 111 -8.32 19.26 4.74
C PHE A 111 -7.00 19.86 4.27
N CYS A 112 -5.88 19.19 4.56
CA CYS A 112 -4.55 19.65 4.16
C CYS A 112 -4.42 19.78 2.62
N PRO A 113 -4.62 18.74 1.80
CA PRO A 113 -4.54 18.87 0.34
C PRO A 113 -5.64 19.78 -0.22
N THR A 114 -6.83 19.82 0.39
CA THR A 114 -7.93 20.70 -0.05
C THR A 114 -7.56 22.17 0.09
N ILE A 115 -7.00 22.60 1.23
CA ILE A 115 -6.53 23.98 1.41
C ILE A 115 -5.46 24.31 0.38
N VAL A 116 -4.50 23.42 0.16
CA VAL A 116 -3.41 23.65 -0.81
C VAL A 116 -3.98 23.89 -2.20
N ILE A 117 -4.91 23.05 -2.66
CA ILE A 117 -5.54 23.20 -3.98
C ILE A 117 -6.38 24.48 -4.05
N ILE A 118 -7.12 24.83 -3.01
CA ILE A 118 -7.90 26.08 -2.97
C ILE A 118 -6.98 27.30 -3.06
N LEU A 119 -5.88 27.33 -2.31
CA LEU A 119 -4.91 28.42 -2.34
C LEU A 119 -4.27 28.57 -3.73
N ILE A 120 -3.89 27.45 -4.35
CA ILE A 120 -3.39 27.44 -5.73
C ILE A 120 -4.47 27.97 -6.69
N GLY A 121 -5.73 27.57 -6.50
CA GLY A 121 -6.87 28.04 -7.28
C GLY A 121 -7.08 29.55 -7.17
N PHE A 122 -7.00 30.13 -5.96
CA PHE A 122 -7.07 31.58 -5.75
C PHE A 122 -5.90 32.31 -6.39
N ALA A 123 -4.68 31.78 -6.26
CA ALA A 123 -3.50 32.34 -6.91
C ALA A 123 -3.64 32.31 -8.44
N TYR A 124 -4.16 31.21 -8.99
CA TYR A 124 -4.44 31.08 -10.42
C TYR A 124 -5.54 32.04 -10.89
N ALA A 125 -6.61 32.22 -10.12
CA ALA A 125 -7.67 33.17 -10.47
C ALA A 125 -7.14 34.62 -10.55
N LYS A 126 -6.18 34.98 -9.70
CA LYS A 126 -5.58 36.33 -9.66
C LYS A 126 -4.49 36.55 -10.71
N TRP A 127 -3.64 35.55 -10.97
CA TRP A 127 -2.43 35.71 -11.79
C TRP A 127 -2.37 34.80 -13.02
N GLY A 128 -3.38 33.98 -13.28
CA GLY A 128 -3.39 32.98 -14.36
C GLY A 128 -3.29 33.55 -15.77
N GLN A 129 -3.66 34.82 -15.96
CA GLN A 129 -3.52 35.52 -17.25
C GLN A 129 -2.12 36.12 -17.48
N THR A 130 -1.23 36.07 -16.48
CA THR A 130 0.14 36.55 -16.68
C THR A 130 0.91 35.55 -17.55
N PRO A 131 1.72 36.03 -18.51
CA PRO A 131 2.47 35.14 -19.39
C PRO A 131 3.41 34.22 -18.61
N LEU A 132 3.97 34.69 -17.48
CA LEU A 132 4.81 33.87 -16.61
C LEU A 132 4.08 32.60 -16.11
N VAL A 133 2.86 32.74 -15.59
CA VAL A 133 2.09 31.60 -15.06
C VAL A 133 1.69 30.65 -16.19
N GLN A 134 1.34 31.17 -17.37
CA GLN A 134 1.02 30.34 -18.54
C GLN A 134 2.22 29.50 -18.99
N HIS A 135 3.43 30.05 -19.02
CA HIS A 135 4.66 29.30 -19.34
C HIS A 135 4.99 28.26 -18.28
N LEU A 136 4.78 28.55 -16.99
CA LEU A 136 4.98 27.58 -15.92
C LEU A 136 4.00 26.41 -16.05
N LEU A 137 2.73 26.68 -16.31
CA LEU A 137 1.71 25.64 -16.48
C LEU A 137 1.89 24.83 -17.76
N SER A 138 2.34 25.45 -18.85
CA SER A 138 2.66 24.73 -20.09
C SER A 138 3.87 23.81 -19.92
N GLY A 139 4.82 24.15 -19.04
CA GLY A 139 5.91 23.25 -18.62
C GLY A 139 5.47 22.14 -17.66
N LEU A 140 4.41 22.36 -16.87
CA LEU A 140 3.90 21.38 -15.91
C LEU A 140 3.29 20.14 -16.60
N MET A 141 2.58 20.34 -17.71
CA MET A 141 1.96 19.25 -18.47
C MET A 141 2.97 18.20 -18.97
N PRO A 142 4.02 18.55 -19.73
CA PRO A 142 5.03 17.59 -20.17
C PRO A 142 5.85 17.03 -19.00
N ALA A 143 6.08 17.80 -17.92
CA ALA A 143 6.73 17.29 -16.72
C ALA A 143 5.90 16.18 -16.05
N ALA A 144 4.58 16.37 -15.93
CA ALA A 144 3.66 15.35 -15.40
C ALA A 144 3.63 14.12 -16.31
N THR A 145 3.57 14.29 -17.64
CA THR A 145 3.65 13.19 -18.60
C THR A 145 4.97 12.42 -18.45
N GLY A 146 6.10 13.13 -18.35
CA GLY A 146 7.42 12.53 -18.13
C GLY A 146 7.49 11.72 -16.83
N LEU A 147 6.89 12.23 -15.75
CA LEU A 147 6.81 11.52 -14.46
C LEU A 147 6.00 10.22 -14.58
N VAL A 148 4.86 10.26 -15.27
CA VAL A 148 4.03 9.07 -15.53
C VAL A 148 4.83 8.04 -16.33
N ILE A 149 5.45 8.45 -17.44
CA ILE A 149 6.28 7.58 -18.27
C ILE A 149 7.42 6.97 -17.45
N ALA A 150 8.15 7.78 -16.68
CA ALA A 150 9.25 7.31 -15.85
C ALA A 150 8.78 6.28 -14.80
N THR A 151 7.62 6.52 -14.19
CA THR A 151 7.01 5.60 -13.22
C THR A 151 6.59 4.30 -13.90
N SER A 152 5.97 4.37 -15.09
CA SER A 152 5.60 3.21 -15.88
C SER A 152 6.80 2.37 -16.30
N VAL A 153 7.88 3.01 -16.77
CA VAL A 153 9.13 2.32 -17.15
C VAL A 153 9.78 1.66 -15.94
N ARG A 154 9.81 2.35 -14.79
CA ARG A 154 10.36 1.81 -13.55
C ARG A 154 9.58 0.58 -13.05
N LEU A 155 8.25 0.61 -13.17
CA LEU A 155 7.41 -0.54 -12.86
C LEU A 155 7.69 -1.69 -13.84
N LEU A 156 7.77 -1.41 -15.14
CA LEU A 156 8.08 -2.42 -16.16
C LEU A 156 9.46 -3.07 -15.95
N ALA A 157 10.47 -2.30 -15.53
CA ALA A 157 11.80 -2.80 -15.24
C ALA A 157 11.86 -3.77 -14.05
N GLY A 158 10.89 -3.68 -13.12
CA GLY A 158 10.78 -4.61 -11.99
C GLY A 158 10.13 -5.95 -12.34
N LEU A 159 9.55 -6.11 -13.53
CA LEU A 159 8.94 -7.37 -13.96
C LEU A 159 9.98 -8.36 -14.46
N LYS A 160 9.80 -9.64 -14.13
CA LYS A 160 10.59 -10.73 -14.72
C LYS A 160 10.37 -10.74 -16.23
N ARG A 161 11.46 -10.58 -17.00
CA ARG A 161 11.43 -10.41 -18.45
C ARG A 161 11.27 -11.76 -19.15
N HIS A 162 10.09 -12.36 -19.02
CA HIS A 162 9.71 -13.52 -19.82
C HIS A 162 9.04 -13.06 -21.11
N TRP A 163 9.32 -13.73 -22.24
CA TRP A 163 8.78 -13.33 -23.54
C TRP A 163 7.26 -13.36 -23.57
N THR A 164 6.63 -14.27 -22.81
CA THR A 164 5.16 -14.29 -22.63
C THR A 164 4.65 -13.07 -21.88
N THR A 165 5.31 -12.63 -20.80
CA THR A 165 4.91 -11.43 -20.04
C THR A 165 4.91 -10.19 -20.93
N LEU A 166 5.91 -10.06 -21.80
CA LEU A 166 5.97 -8.95 -22.75
C LEU A 166 4.90 -9.06 -23.84
N ALA A 167 4.66 -10.27 -24.37
CA ALA A 167 3.61 -10.51 -25.36
C ALA A 167 2.21 -10.20 -24.82
N PHE A 168 1.91 -10.61 -23.58
CA PHE A 168 0.65 -10.29 -22.91
C PHE A 168 0.51 -8.80 -22.62
N ALA A 169 1.57 -8.14 -22.13
CA ALA A 169 1.55 -6.70 -21.92
C ALA A 169 1.28 -5.93 -23.23
N ALA A 170 1.94 -6.32 -24.32
CA ALA A 170 1.73 -5.74 -25.64
C ALA A 170 0.30 -6.01 -26.17
N ALA A 171 -0.20 -7.22 -26.01
CA ALA A 171 -1.55 -7.59 -26.43
C ALA A 171 -2.64 -6.86 -25.62
N THR A 172 -2.47 -6.70 -24.31
CA THR A 172 -3.37 -5.88 -23.48
C THR A 172 -3.32 -4.41 -23.88
N PHE A 173 -2.11 -3.88 -24.13
CA PHE A 173 -1.95 -2.49 -24.56
C PHE A 173 -2.60 -2.24 -25.92
N LEU A 174 -2.33 -3.08 -26.93
CA LEU A 174 -2.97 -2.97 -28.25
C LEU A 174 -4.49 -3.17 -28.14
N GLY A 175 -4.96 -4.15 -27.37
CA GLY A 175 -6.39 -4.43 -27.19
C GLY A 175 -7.15 -3.25 -26.57
N SER A 176 -6.62 -2.64 -25.51
CA SER A 176 -7.28 -1.49 -24.89
C SER A 176 -7.07 -0.18 -25.65
N PHE A 177 -5.87 0.07 -26.18
CA PHE A 177 -5.55 1.36 -26.79
C PHE A 177 -6.01 1.47 -28.25
N VAL A 178 -5.89 0.40 -29.04
CA VAL A 178 -6.24 0.41 -30.48
C VAL A 178 -7.70 0.02 -30.70
N PHE A 179 -8.20 -0.99 -29.98
CA PHE A 179 -9.58 -1.47 -30.16
C PHE A 179 -10.60 -0.82 -29.22
N GLY A 180 -10.17 0.01 -28.27
CA GLY A 180 -11.05 0.68 -27.31
C GLY A 180 -11.84 -0.29 -26.42
N LEU A 181 -11.41 -1.55 -26.33
CA LEU A 181 -12.10 -2.56 -25.54
C LEU A 181 -12.03 -2.19 -24.06
N PRO A 182 -13.14 -2.31 -23.31
CA PRO A 182 -13.12 -2.01 -21.89
C PRO A 182 -12.10 -2.91 -21.20
N LEU A 183 -11.27 -2.31 -20.36
CA LEU A 183 -10.13 -2.97 -19.72
C LEU A 183 -10.57 -4.25 -18.97
N LEU A 184 -11.80 -4.27 -18.46
CA LEU A 184 -12.41 -5.44 -17.82
C LEU A 184 -12.54 -6.66 -18.76
N LEU A 185 -12.92 -6.47 -20.02
CA LEU A 185 -13.00 -7.56 -21.01
C LEU A 185 -11.61 -8.08 -21.38
N VAL A 186 -10.68 -7.16 -21.62
CA VAL A 186 -9.29 -7.52 -21.97
C VAL A 186 -8.65 -8.28 -20.81
N LEU A 187 -8.77 -7.79 -19.58
CA LEU A 187 -8.21 -8.45 -18.40
C LEU A 187 -8.92 -9.78 -18.07
N GLY A 188 -10.23 -9.85 -18.29
CA GLY A 188 -11.03 -11.05 -18.07
C GLY A 188 -10.68 -12.21 -19.00
N VAL A 189 -10.25 -11.93 -20.25
CA VAL A 189 -9.85 -12.97 -21.22
C VAL A 189 -8.35 -13.22 -21.19
N LEU A 190 -7.55 -12.16 -21.20
CA LEU A 190 -6.09 -12.28 -21.27
C LEU A 190 -5.47 -12.68 -19.93
N GLY A 191 -6.07 -12.28 -18.81
CA GLY A 191 -5.59 -12.62 -17.46
C GLY A 191 -5.52 -14.13 -17.23
N PRO A 192 -6.61 -14.90 -17.43
CA PRO A 192 -6.60 -16.35 -17.33
C PRO A 192 -5.64 -17.01 -18.32
N CYS A 193 -5.55 -16.52 -19.56
CA CYS A 193 -4.62 -17.06 -20.57
C CYS A 193 -3.14 -16.81 -20.21
N ALA A 194 -2.83 -15.65 -19.63
CA ALA A 194 -1.49 -15.32 -19.13
C ALA A 194 -1.10 -16.22 -17.95
N ILE A 195 -2.03 -16.43 -17.02
CA ILE A 195 -1.83 -17.32 -15.87
C ILE A 195 -1.66 -18.76 -16.35
N LEU A 196 -2.51 -19.25 -17.26
CA LEU A 196 -2.46 -20.62 -17.76
C LEU A 196 -1.19 -20.91 -18.56
N SER A 197 -0.73 -19.97 -19.38
CA SER A 197 0.52 -20.11 -20.13
C SER A 197 1.76 -20.06 -19.21
N ALA A 198 1.75 -19.21 -18.19
CA ALA A 198 2.80 -19.18 -17.16
C ALA A 198 2.85 -20.51 -16.37
N TYR A 199 1.70 -21.04 -15.95
CA TYR A 199 1.61 -22.35 -15.29
C TYR A 199 2.08 -23.50 -16.20
N ARG A 200 1.77 -23.45 -17.50
CA ARG A 200 2.21 -24.49 -18.45
C ARG A 200 3.71 -24.47 -18.70
N LEU A 201 4.33 -23.30 -18.87
CA LEU A 201 5.78 -23.20 -19.04
C LEU A 201 6.55 -23.67 -17.80
N GLU A 202 6.12 -23.25 -16.61
CA GLU A 202 6.80 -23.66 -15.38
C GLU A 202 6.63 -25.17 -15.10
N ARG A 203 5.51 -25.77 -15.54
CA ARG A 203 5.30 -27.21 -15.45
C ARG A 203 6.19 -27.99 -16.42
N LEU A 204 6.43 -27.48 -17.63
CA LEU A 204 7.30 -28.13 -18.63
C LEU A 204 8.77 -28.09 -18.19
N ASP A 205 9.24 -26.96 -17.66
CA ASP A 205 10.62 -26.85 -17.12
C ASP A 205 10.88 -27.83 -15.96
N LYS A 206 9.88 -28.07 -15.11
CA LYS A 206 10.00 -29.04 -13.99
C LYS A 206 10.06 -30.47 -14.50
N LEU A 207 9.32 -30.80 -15.56
CA LEU A 207 9.29 -32.14 -16.15
C LEU A 207 10.60 -32.46 -16.89
N ASP A 208 11.18 -31.51 -17.61
CA ASP A 208 12.46 -31.72 -18.30
C ASP A 208 13.62 -31.93 -17.31
N ARG A 209 13.63 -31.19 -16.19
CA ARG A 209 14.62 -31.40 -15.12
C ARG A 209 14.51 -32.78 -14.47
N GLN A 210 13.29 -33.27 -14.24
CA GLN A 210 13.08 -34.62 -13.69
C GLN A 210 13.49 -35.72 -14.67
N ARG A 211 13.27 -35.51 -15.98
CA ARG A 211 13.66 -36.45 -17.03
C ARG A 211 15.19 -36.58 -17.13
N HIS A 212 15.92 -35.47 -17.04
CA HIS A 212 17.38 -35.48 -17.02
C HIS A 212 17.98 -36.04 -15.73
N GLN A 213 17.25 -35.96 -14.61
CA GLN A 213 17.73 -36.49 -13.32
C GLN A 213 17.46 -38.00 -13.16
N GLY A 214 16.48 -38.56 -13.88
CA GLY A 214 16.21 -40.00 -13.92
C GLY A 214 17.18 -40.82 -14.78
N ASP A 215 17.76 -40.23 -15.83
CA ASP A 215 18.79 -40.87 -16.66
C ASP A 215 20.19 -40.90 -16.00
N ALA A 216 20.36 -40.22 -14.86
CA ALA A 216 21.64 -40.09 -14.14
C ALA A 216 21.83 -41.10 -12.99
N THR A 217 20.90 -42.03 -12.81
CA THR A 217 21.01 -43.12 -11.82
C THR A 217 21.19 -44.47 -12.52
N PRO A 218 22.38 -45.10 -12.44
CA PRO A 218 22.64 -46.44 -12.94
C PRO A 218 22.01 -47.54 -12.07
#